data_AF-X7YIM8-F1
#
_entry.id   AF-X7YIM8-F1
#
_cell.length_a   1.000
_cell.length_b   1.000
_cell.length_c   1.000
_cell.angle_alpha   90.00
_cell.angle_beta   90.00
_cell.angle_gamma   90.00
#
_symmetry.space_group_name_H-M   'P 1'
#
loop_
_entity.id
_entity.type
_entity.pdbx_description
1 polymer ?
#
loop_
_entity_poly.entity_id
_entity_poly.type
_entity_poly.pdbx_seq_one_letter_code
_entity_poly.pdbx_strand_id
1 'polypeptide(L)'
;MAAPNPPNRISMHDGYATVDFGRWHFHLCIGEHRASGPERGRIRKCSRAELYRRIGADGCPTSWGVRLFNGRDEQMMTLLLPNPFLTHDQQLRDQPAWEQLELWDRLRAKYLGLAPDPFDRAGKGFRHG
;
A
#
# COMPACT_ATOMS: atom_id res chain seq x y z
N MET A 1 7.38 -0.11 -10.38
CA MET A 1 7.27 1.14 -11.17
C MET A 1 6.38 2.09 -10.40
N ALA A 2 6.70 3.39 -10.35
CA ALA A 2 5.77 4.38 -9.78
C ALA A 2 4.55 4.54 -10.71
N ALA A 3 3.41 4.94 -10.14
CA ALA A 3 2.24 5.31 -10.94
C ALA A 3 2.53 6.62 -11.69
N PRO A 4 2.48 6.64 -13.03
CA PRO A 4 2.87 7.82 -13.82
C PRO A 4 1.84 8.96 -13.77
N ASN A 5 0.60 8.64 -13.38
CA ASN A 5 -0.55 9.54 -13.35
C ASN A 5 -1.66 8.94 -12.46
N PRO A 6 -2.74 9.68 -12.17
CA PRO A 6 -3.98 9.06 -11.71
C PRO A 6 -4.46 8.00 -12.71
N PRO A 7 -5.12 6.91 -12.26
CA PRO A 7 -5.57 5.87 -13.17
C PRO A 7 -6.59 6.42 -14.17
N ASN A 8 -6.43 6.05 -15.43
CA ASN A 8 -7.35 6.39 -16.53
C ASN A 8 -8.67 5.64 -16.39
N ARG A 9 -8.62 4.43 -15.80
CA ARG A 9 -9.80 3.60 -15.58
C ARG A 9 -9.62 2.70 -14.35
N ILE A 10 -10.70 2.57 -13.59
CA ILE A 10 -10.85 1.54 -12.57
C ILE A 10 -12.12 0.76 -12.90
N SER A 11 -12.02 -0.56 -13.04
CA SER A 11 -13.16 -1.42 -13.37
C SER A 11 -13.13 -2.71 -12.58
N MET A 12 -14.26 -3.43 -12.55
CA MET A 12 -14.35 -4.75 -11.94
C MET A 12 -14.94 -5.74 -12.95
N HIS A 13 -14.31 -6.90 -13.11
CA HIS A 13 -14.78 -7.97 -13.99
C HIS A 13 -14.40 -9.34 -13.42
N ASP A 14 -15.38 -10.24 -13.30
CA ASP A 14 -15.22 -11.62 -12.79
C ASP A 14 -14.36 -11.72 -11.51
N GLY A 15 -14.65 -10.85 -10.55
CA GLY A 15 -13.98 -10.80 -9.24
C GLY A 15 -12.63 -10.07 -9.23
N TYR A 16 -12.11 -9.62 -10.38
CA TYR A 16 -10.88 -8.84 -10.45
C TYR A 16 -11.18 -7.35 -10.56
N ALA A 17 -10.59 -6.57 -9.66
CA ALA A 17 -10.43 -5.14 -9.86
C ALA A 17 -9.25 -4.89 -10.80
N THR A 18 -9.47 -4.08 -11.82
CA THR A 18 -8.45 -3.61 -12.75
C THR A 18 -8.20 -2.13 -12.49
N VAL A 19 -6.94 -1.74 -12.30
CA VAL A 19 -6.52 -0.34 -12.24
C VAL A 19 -5.56 -0.08 -13.38
N ASP A 20 -5.93 0.85 -14.25
CA ASP A 20 -5.26 1.10 -15.52
C ASP A 20 -4.69 2.51 -15.58
N PHE A 21 -3.37 2.63 -15.76
CA PHE A 21 -2.64 3.89 -15.90
C PHE A 21 -2.27 4.20 -17.36
N GLY A 22 -2.77 3.44 -18.34
CA GLY A 22 -2.44 3.54 -19.76
C GLY A 22 -1.13 2.84 -20.12
N ARG A 23 -0.01 3.25 -19.52
CA ARG A 23 1.30 2.60 -19.78
C ARG A 23 1.41 1.21 -19.15
N TRP A 24 0.77 1.03 -18.01
CA TRP A 24 0.69 -0.24 -17.31
C TRP A 24 -0.60 -0.30 -16.51
N HIS A 25 -1.03 -1.52 -16.18
CA HIS A 25 -2.20 -1.77 -15.36
C HIS A 25 -1.93 -2.99 -14.47
N PHE A 26 -2.76 -3.18 -13.45
CA PHE A 26 -2.74 -4.40 -12.65
C PHE A 26 -4.14 -4.92 -12.38
N HIS A 27 -4.22 -6.21 -12.10
CA HIS A 27 -5.45 -6.91 -11.75
C HIS A 27 -5.30 -7.52 -10.35
N LEU A 28 -6.29 -7.29 -9.50
CA LEU A 28 -6.32 -7.83 -8.15
C LEU A 28 -7.66 -8.55 -7.93
N CYS A 29 -7.62 -9.84 -7.61
CA CYS A 29 -8.82 -10.58 -7.27
C CYS A 29 -9.30 -10.15 -5.88
N ILE A 30 -10.38 -9.37 -5.82
CA ILE A 30 -11.00 -8.92 -4.55
C ILE A 30 -12.44 -9.40 -4.39
N GLY A 31 -13.04 -9.90 -5.48
CA GLY A 31 -14.39 -10.47 -5.52
C GLY A 31 -14.37 -11.99 -5.75
N GLU A 32 -15.55 -12.55 -5.97
CA GLU A 32 -15.69 -13.96 -6.35
C GLU A 32 -15.30 -14.15 -7.83
N HIS A 33 -14.40 -15.11 -8.10
CA HIS A 33 -13.96 -15.47 -9.44
C HIS A 33 -14.34 -16.93 -9.71
N ARG A 34 -15.21 -17.17 -10.70
CA ARG A 34 -15.83 -18.50 -10.91
C ARG A 34 -15.17 -19.32 -12.02
N ALA A 35 -14.49 -18.68 -12.97
CA ALA A 35 -13.98 -19.35 -14.17
C ALA A 35 -12.89 -20.40 -13.89
N SER A 36 -12.19 -20.34 -12.75
CA SER A 36 -11.13 -21.31 -12.38
C SER A 36 -11.56 -22.38 -11.39
N GLY A 37 -12.86 -22.47 -11.07
CA GLY A 37 -13.40 -23.37 -10.06
C GLY A 37 -13.27 -22.84 -8.64
N PRO A 38 -14.07 -23.36 -7.69
CA PRO A 38 -14.25 -22.75 -6.37
C PRO A 38 -12.97 -22.74 -5.52
N GLU A 39 -12.16 -23.80 -5.58
CA GLU A 39 -10.91 -23.87 -4.80
C GLU A 39 -9.90 -22.80 -5.26
N ARG A 40 -9.63 -22.72 -6.56
CA ARG A 40 -8.71 -21.72 -7.12
C ARG A 40 -9.25 -20.31 -6.96
N GLY A 41 -10.55 -20.11 -7.09
CA GLY A 41 -11.22 -18.84 -6.81
C GLY A 41 -10.97 -18.36 -5.37
N ARG A 42 -11.12 -19.26 -4.39
CA ARG A 42 -10.80 -18.96 -2.97
C ARG A 42 -9.34 -18.60 -2.76
N ILE A 43 -8.42 -19.34 -3.36
CA ILE A 43 -6.97 -19.08 -3.22
C ILE A 43 -6.61 -17.72 -3.84
N ARG A 44 -7.14 -17.40 -5.03
CA ARG A 44 -6.81 -16.16 -5.76
C ARG A 44 -7.34 -14.92 -5.07
N LYS A 45 -8.51 -15.01 -4.43
CA LYS A 45 -9.18 -13.88 -3.80
C LYS A 45 -8.35 -13.34 -2.63
N CYS A 46 -8.22 -12.01 -2.58
CA CYS A 46 -7.70 -11.29 -1.43
C CYS A 46 -8.56 -11.59 -0.20
N SER A 47 -7.93 -12.12 0.84
CA SER A 47 -8.58 -12.53 2.09
C SER A 47 -8.32 -11.53 3.23
N ARG A 48 -7.16 -10.86 3.20
CA ARG A 48 -6.69 -9.97 4.26
C ARG A 48 -5.90 -8.79 3.69
N ALA A 49 -6.10 -7.63 4.29
CA ALA A 49 -5.34 -6.42 4.02
C ALA A 49 -4.78 -5.88 5.34
N GLU A 50 -3.52 -5.44 5.34
CA GLU A 50 -2.85 -4.93 6.52
C GLU A 50 -2.23 -3.57 6.25
N LEU A 51 -2.48 -2.62 7.15
CA LEU A 51 -1.68 -1.40 7.25
C LEU A 51 -0.43 -1.73 8.07
N TYR A 52 0.76 -1.44 7.52
CA TYR A 52 2.01 -1.70 8.22
C TYR A 52 2.95 -0.49 8.13
N ARG A 53 3.81 -0.37 9.14
CA ARG A 53 4.97 0.53 9.13
C ARG A 53 6.24 -0.26 9.41
N ARG A 54 7.34 0.11 8.76
CA ARG A 54 8.67 -0.47 9.02
C ARG A 54 9.38 0.37 10.07
N ILE A 55 9.87 -0.29 11.11
CA ILE A 55 10.71 0.34 12.13
C ILE A 55 12.18 0.17 11.74
N GLY A 56 12.94 1.26 11.77
CA GLY A 56 14.37 1.29 11.53
C GLY A 56 15.18 0.79 12.73
N ALA A 57 16.50 0.69 12.54
CA ALA A 57 17.42 0.28 13.60
C ALA A 57 17.47 1.29 14.77
N ASP A 58 17.14 2.55 14.51
CA ASP A 58 17.02 3.63 15.49
C ASP A 58 15.69 3.60 16.28
N GLY A 59 14.87 2.57 16.07
CA GLY A 59 13.56 2.43 16.72
C GLY A 59 12.47 3.34 16.15
N CYS A 60 12.73 4.08 15.08
CA CYS A 60 11.75 5.00 14.49
C CYS A 60 11.15 4.46 13.18
N PRO A 61 9.92 4.86 12.81
CA PRO A 61 9.33 4.49 11.52
C PRO A 61 10.12 5.04 10.33
N THR A 62 10.25 4.22 9.28
CA THR A 62 11.01 4.53 8.05
C THR A 62 10.19 4.36 6.77
N SER A 63 9.08 3.62 6.81
CA SER A 63 8.21 3.38 5.65
C SER A 63 6.82 2.97 6.12
N TRP A 64 5.80 3.30 5.32
CA TRP A 64 4.39 3.00 5.57
C TRP A 64 3.79 2.38 4.32
N GLY A 65 2.88 1.42 4.51
CA GLY A 65 2.34 0.68 3.38
C GLY A 65 1.10 -0.14 3.70
N VAL A 66 0.58 -0.74 2.63
CA VAL A 66 -0.49 -1.74 2.68
C VAL A 66 0.03 -3.05 2.12
N ARG A 67 -0.25 -4.17 2.79
CA ARG A 67 0.00 -5.52 2.27
C ARG A 67 -1.30 -6.26 2.08
N LEU A 68 -1.41 -6.99 0.98
CA LEU A 68 -2.59 -7.77 0.63
C LEU A 68 -2.20 -9.24 0.55
N PHE A 69 -3.04 -10.11 1.12
CA PHE A 69 -2.81 -11.55 1.21
C PHE A 69 -3.98 -12.32 0.61
N ASN A 70 -3.67 -13.44 -0.01
CA ASN A 70 -4.65 -14.29 -0.69
C ASN A 70 -5.29 -15.32 0.26
N GLY A 71 -6.16 -16.20 -0.27
CA GLY A 71 -6.83 -17.23 0.53
C GLY A 71 -5.92 -18.30 1.16
N ARG A 72 -4.61 -18.25 0.91
CA ARG A 72 -3.56 -19.10 1.50
C ARG A 72 -2.56 -18.33 2.35
N ASP A 73 -2.88 -17.09 2.73
CA ASP A 73 -1.97 -16.19 3.44
C ASP A 73 -0.68 -15.84 2.69
N GLU A 74 -0.65 -16.03 1.37
CA GLU A 74 0.48 -15.63 0.53
C GLU A 74 0.35 -14.15 0.17
N GLN A 75 1.46 -13.40 0.24
CA GLN A 75 1.47 -11.98 -0.09
C GLN A 75 1.27 -11.76 -1.59
N MET A 76 0.16 -11.12 -1.97
CA MET A 76 -0.19 -10.80 -3.35
C MET A 76 0.43 -9.50 -3.82
N MET A 77 0.44 -8.50 -2.95
CA MET A 77 0.79 -7.13 -3.30
C MET A 77 1.25 -6.35 -2.08
N THR A 78 2.23 -5.48 -2.31
CA THR A 78 2.63 -4.43 -1.37
C THR A 78 2.47 -3.09 -2.06
N LEU A 79 1.73 -2.20 -1.41
CA LEU A 79 1.60 -0.80 -1.80
C LEU A 79 2.43 0.03 -0.83
N LEU A 80 3.50 0.65 -1.33
CA LEU A 80 4.25 1.64 -0.57
C LEU A 80 3.54 3.00 -0.67
N LEU A 81 3.20 3.58 0.47
CA LEU A 81 2.58 4.90 0.52
C LEU A 81 3.64 5.99 0.38
N PRO A 82 3.24 7.25 0.09
CA PRO A 82 4.15 8.39 0.11
C PRO A 82 5.01 8.41 1.39
N ASN A 83 6.31 8.66 1.22
CA ASN A 83 7.29 8.59 2.29
C ASN A 83 7.84 9.98 2.59
N PRO A 84 7.67 10.53 3.81
CA PRO A 84 8.19 11.83 4.22
C PRO A 84 9.68 12.04 3.95
N PHE A 85 10.47 10.98 3.92
CA PHE A 85 11.92 11.05 3.72
C PHE A 85 12.34 10.97 2.25
N LEU A 86 11.39 10.72 1.33
CA LEU A 86 11.66 10.57 -0.09
C LEU A 86 10.94 11.62 -0.94
N THR A 87 11.59 12.07 -2.00
CA THR A 87 10.96 12.83 -3.09
C THR A 87 10.09 11.91 -3.94
N HIS A 88 9.32 12.49 -4.87
CA HIS A 88 8.45 11.71 -5.76
C HIS A 88 9.23 10.74 -6.68
N ASP A 89 10.46 11.11 -7.04
CA ASP A 89 11.44 10.31 -7.77
C ASP A 89 12.32 9.44 -6.85
N GLN A 90 11.89 9.23 -5.60
CA GLN A 90 12.50 8.34 -4.61
C GLN A 90 13.92 8.72 -4.17
N GLN A 91 14.30 9.99 -4.29
CA GLN A 91 15.55 10.51 -3.74
C GLN A 91 15.38 10.89 -2.26
N LEU A 92 16.48 10.85 -1.50
CA LEU A 92 16.46 11.27 -0.10
C LEU A 92 16.22 12.78 0.02
N ARG A 93 15.37 13.17 0.97
CA ARG A 93 15.15 14.56 1.33
C ARG A 93 16.10 15.00 2.45
N ASP A 94 16.45 16.29 2.44
CA ASP A 94 17.17 16.90 3.56
C ASP A 94 16.31 17.08 4.80
N GLN A 95 15.04 17.43 4.61
CA GLN A 95 14.03 17.60 5.65
C GLN A 95 12.79 16.74 5.35
N PRO A 96 12.19 16.09 6.35
CA PRO A 96 10.99 15.28 6.13
C PRO A 96 9.78 16.13 5.71
N ALA A 97 9.04 15.63 4.72
CA ALA A 97 7.76 16.16 4.26
C ALA A 97 6.60 15.42 4.95
N TRP A 98 6.31 15.77 6.20
CA TRP A 98 5.34 15.05 7.05
C TRP A 98 3.91 15.04 6.53
N GLU A 99 3.54 16.02 5.70
CA GLU A 99 2.26 16.06 4.98
C GLU A 99 2.03 14.83 4.10
N GLN A 100 3.09 14.13 3.68
CA GLN A 100 2.96 12.87 2.92
C GLN A 100 2.28 11.74 3.72
N LEU A 101 2.20 11.85 5.05
CA LEU A 101 1.45 10.90 5.89
C LEU A 101 -0.06 11.11 5.88
N GLU A 102 -0.60 12.13 5.20
CA GLU A 102 -2.04 12.40 5.17
C GLU A 102 -2.85 11.16 4.70
N LEU A 103 -2.39 10.47 3.64
CA LEU A 103 -3.05 9.27 3.15
C LEU A 103 -2.98 8.12 4.17
N TRP A 104 -1.85 7.96 4.84
CA TRP A 104 -1.67 6.95 5.90
C TRP A 104 -2.64 7.18 7.07
N ASP A 105 -2.71 8.42 7.57
CA ASP A 105 -3.59 8.82 8.65
C ASP A 105 -5.07 8.60 8.28
N ARG A 106 -5.46 8.95 7.05
CA ARG A 106 -6.82 8.73 6.55
C ARG A 106 -7.19 7.25 6.43
N LEU A 107 -6.27 6.41 5.97
CA LEU A 107 -6.50 4.96 5.89
C LEU A 107 -6.68 4.34 7.28
N ARG A 108 -5.82 4.73 8.23
CA ARG A 108 -5.91 4.28 9.63
C ARG A 108 -7.22 4.70 10.29
N ALA A 109 -7.62 5.96 10.12
CA ALA A 109 -8.87 6.45 10.67
C ALA A 109 -10.06 5.70 10.06
N LYS A 110 -10.09 5.56 8.73
CA LYS A 110 -11.21 4.96 8.01
C LYS A 110 -11.38 3.46 8.29
N TYR A 111 -10.29 2.69 8.29
CA TYR A 111 -10.37 1.23 8.33
C TYR A 111 -10.04 0.61 9.67
N LEU A 112 -9.33 1.33 10.55
CA LEU A 112 -8.95 0.83 11.88
C LEU A 112 -9.53 1.67 13.03
N GLY A 113 -10.17 2.80 12.74
CA GLY A 113 -10.66 3.72 13.78
C GLY A 113 -9.54 4.37 14.60
N LEU A 114 -8.31 4.39 14.06
CA LEU A 114 -7.13 4.92 14.76
C LEU A 114 -6.87 6.37 14.35
N ALA A 115 -6.70 7.24 15.34
CA ALA A 115 -6.20 8.60 15.12
C ALA A 115 -4.74 8.59 14.61
N PRO A 116 -4.26 9.70 14.02
CA PRO A 116 -2.84 9.87 13.71
C PRO A 116 -1.97 9.54 14.92
N ASP A 117 -0.88 8.78 14.70
CA ASP A 117 0.06 8.41 15.75
C ASP A 117 1.27 9.35 15.70
N PRO A 118 1.57 10.12 16.76
CA PRO A 118 2.76 10.96 16.82
C PRO A 118 4.06 10.18 16.56
N PHE A 119 4.10 8.88 16.89
CA PHE A 119 5.26 8.03 16.62
C PHE A 119 5.57 7.89 15.12
N ASP A 120 4.58 8.02 14.22
CA ASP A 120 4.81 8.05 12.77
C ASP A 120 5.64 9.28 12.33
N ARG A 121 5.82 10.28 13.21
CA ARG A 121 6.61 11.50 12.94
C ARG A 121 7.90 11.57 13.75
N ALA A 122 8.30 10.47 14.39
CA ALA A 122 9.49 10.43 15.24
C ALA A 122 10.80 10.18 14.46
N GLY A 123 10.72 9.68 13.22
CA GLY A 123 11.88 9.28 12.43
C GLY A 123 12.71 10.44 11.88
N LYS A 124 14.02 10.21 11.77
CA LYS A 124 14.99 11.16 11.19
C LYS A 124 15.38 10.82 9.74
N GLY A 125 14.70 9.84 9.14
CA GLY A 125 14.92 9.37 7.78
C GLY A 125 15.88 8.19 7.68
N PHE A 126 16.45 8.00 6.49
CA PHE A 126 17.31 6.86 6.17
C PHE A 126 18.81 7.11 6.40
N ARG A 127 19.17 8.29 6.90
CA ARG A 127 20.57 8.63 7.16
C ARG A 127 21.03 7.82 8.36
N HIS A 128 21.88 6.84 8.09
CA HIS A 128 22.71 6.22 9.12
C HIS A 128 23.77 7.25 9.54
N GLY A 129 23.81 7.56 10.83
CA GLY A 129 24.99 8.19 11.43
C GLY A 129 26.12 7.17 11.57
#